data_AF-A0A958U2U3-F1
#
_entry.id   AF-A0A958U2U3-F1
#
_cell.length_a   1.000
_cell.length_b   1.000
_cell.length_c   1.000
_cell.angle_alpha   90.00
_cell.angle_beta   90.00
_cell.angle_gamma   90.00
#
_symmetry.space_group_name_H-M   'P 1'
#
loop_
_entity.id
_entity.type
_entity.pdbx_description
1 polymer ?
#
loop_
_entity_poly.entity_id
_entity_poly.type
_entity_poly.pdbx_seq_one_letter_code
_entity_poly.pdbx_strand_id
1 'polypeptide(L)'
;GRLKIQFKVVSRKPSKDQISYNDLTKKIIEEHTIIINCTPLGTFPNIDNSPDIPYKYLNNNHLLYDLIYNPAKTTFLAEGERKGATIFNGQKMLELQAEKAWEIWNS
;
A
#
# COMPACT_ATOMS: atom_id res chain seq x y z
N GLY A 1 -3.62 21.68 -2.06
CA GLY A 1 -5.04 21.36 -2.31
C GLY A 1 -5.29 19.89 -1.98
N ARG A 2 -6.45 19.54 -1.42
CA ARG A 2 -6.81 18.14 -1.15
C ARG A 2 -7.36 17.53 -2.44
N LEU A 3 -6.71 16.50 -2.97
CA LEU A 3 -7.24 15.77 -4.12
C LEU A 3 -8.52 15.05 -3.67
N LYS A 4 -9.65 15.31 -4.34
CA LYS A 4 -10.98 14.73 -4.02
C LYS A 4 -11.11 13.29 -4.52
N ILE A 5 -10.14 12.45 -4.18
CA ILE A 5 -10.09 11.04 -4.58
C ILE A 5 -10.90 10.24 -3.55
N GLN A 6 -11.83 9.41 -4.04
CA GLN A 6 -12.57 8.49 -3.17
C GLN A 6 -11.66 7.34 -2.76
N PHE A 7 -11.71 6.96 -1.49
CA PHE A 7 -10.90 5.86 -0.96
C PHE A 7 -11.68 5.09 0.11
N LYS A 8 -11.25 3.85 0.35
CA LYS A 8 -11.69 3.02 1.47
C LYS A 8 -10.48 2.68 2.33
N VAL A 9 -10.67 2.69 3.64
CA VAL A 9 -9.63 2.30 4.60
C VAL A 9 -9.94 0.89 5.08
N VAL A 10 -8.93 0.02 5.00
CA VAL A 10 -9.01 -1.38 5.44
C VAL A 10 -8.20 -1.54 6.72
N SER A 11 -8.78 -2.17 7.74
CA SER A 11 -8.13 -2.38 9.04
C SER A 11 -8.47 -3.75 9.62
N ARG A 12 -7.56 -4.32 10.41
CA ARG A 12 -7.82 -5.55 11.18
C ARG A 12 -8.89 -5.35 12.25
N LYS A 13 -8.99 -4.13 12.79
CA LYS A 13 -9.99 -3.71 13.78
C LYS A 13 -10.62 -2.42 13.26
N PRO A 14 -11.61 -2.50 12.37
CA PRO A 14 -12.18 -1.32 11.73
C PRO A 14 -12.85 -0.41 12.76
N SER A 15 -12.59 0.89 12.65
CA SER A 15 -13.37 1.93 13.33
C SER A 15 -14.52 2.41 12.45
N LYS A 16 -15.21 3.48 12.87
CA LYS A 16 -16.21 4.16 12.04
C LYS A 16 -15.60 4.53 10.66
N ASP A 17 -16.34 4.23 9.59
CA ASP A 17 -16.00 4.48 8.18
C ASP A 17 -14.83 3.64 7.60
N GLN A 18 -14.46 2.53 8.26
CA GLN A 18 -13.47 1.56 7.78
C GLN A 18 -14.12 0.20 7.50
N ILE A 19 -13.47 -0.60 6.66
CA ILE A 19 -13.86 -2.00 6.42
C ILE A 19 -12.79 -2.95 6.95
N SER A 20 -13.18 -4.19 7.25
CA SER A 20 -12.23 -5.24 7.60
C SER A 20 -11.62 -5.89 6.37
N TYR A 21 -10.52 -6.62 6.56
CA TYR A 21 -9.95 -7.46 5.49
C TYR A 21 -10.93 -8.52 4.98
N ASN A 22 -11.82 -9.04 5.85
CA ASN A 22 -12.84 -10.03 5.48
C ASN A 22 -13.92 -9.46 4.56
N ASP A 23 -14.10 -8.13 4.55
CA ASP A 23 -15.09 -7.47 3.70
C ASP A 23 -14.58 -7.27 2.26
N LEU A 24 -13.30 -7.57 1.97
CA LEU A 24 -12.70 -7.40 0.66
C LEU A 24 -13.23 -8.43 -0.34
N THR A 25 -14.19 -7.99 -1.14
CA THR A 25 -14.73 -8.77 -2.26
C THR A 25 -13.95 -8.53 -3.56
N LYS A 26 -14.16 -9.41 -4.54
CA LYS A 26 -13.65 -9.23 -5.92
C LYS A 26 -14.00 -7.85 -6.47
N LYS A 27 -15.27 -7.45 -6.31
CA LYS A 27 -15.79 -6.16 -6.79
C LYS A 27 -15.01 -4.98 -6.19
N ILE A 28 -14.74 -5.01 -4.88
CA ILE A 28 -13.99 -3.94 -4.22
C ILE A 28 -12.57 -3.85 -4.79
N ILE A 29 -11.87 -4.97 -4.96
CA ILE A 29 -10.52 -4.94 -5.53
C ILE A 29 -10.53 -4.40 -6.96
N GLU A 30 -11.41 -4.91 -7.83
CA GLU A 30 -11.48 -4.47 -9.22
C GLU A 30 -11.88 -3.00 -9.39
N GLU A 31 -12.70 -2.46 -8.49
CA GLU A 31 -13.06 -1.03 -8.47
C GLU A 31 -11.94 -0.12 -7.92
N HIS A 32 -10.99 -0.68 -7.16
CA HIS A 32 -9.90 0.06 -6.52
C HIS A 32 -8.56 -0.33 -7.14
N THR A 33 -8.24 0.32 -8.26
CA THR A 33 -7.00 0.06 -9.01
C THR A 33 -5.74 0.52 -8.29
N ILE A 34 -5.83 1.33 -7.25
CA ILE A 34 -4.68 1.76 -6.44
C ILE A 34 -4.85 1.22 -5.02
N ILE A 35 -3.91 0.39 -4.59
CA ILE A 35 -3.90 -0.22 -3.26
C ILE A 35 -2.61 0.18 -2.57
N ILE A 36 -2.75 0.78 -1.38
CA ILE A 36 -1.63 1.33 -0.62
C ILE A 36 -1.47 0.56 0.69
N ASN A 37 -0.32 -0.06 0.91
CA ASN A 37 0.04 -0.66 2.20
C ASN A 37 0.65 0.41 3.11
N CYS A 38 -0.10 0.79 4.15
CA CYS A 38 0.36 1.70 5.21
C CYS A 38 0.64 0.97 6.53
N THR A 39 0.80 -0.36 6.51
CA THR A 39 1.05 -1.18 7.70
C THR A 39 2.53 -1.57 7.77
N PRO A 40 3.08 -1.92 8.96
CA PRO A 40 4.45 -2.40 9.06
C PRO A 40 4.62 -3.88 8.61
N LEU A 41 3.59 -4.51 8.03
CA LEU A 41 3.69 -5.89 7.55
C LEU A 41 4.64 -5.97 6.35
N GLY A 42 5.58 -6.92 6.40
CA GLY A 42 6.63 -7.07 5.38
C GLY A 42 7.96 -6.43 5.79
N THR A 43 8.05 -5.88 7.01
CA THR A 43 9.32 -5.42 7.60
C THR A 43 9.99 -6.50 8.46
N PHE A 44 11.29 -6.34 8.72
CA PHE A 44 12.04 -7.21 9.62
C PHE A 44 11.39 -7.26 11.03
N PRO A 45 11.33 -8.43 11.70
CA PRO A 45 11.84 -9.73 11.27
C PRO A 45 10.89 -10.52 10.35
N ASN A 46 9.64 -10.08 10.20
CA ASN A 46 8.58 -10.83 9.53
C ASN A 46 8.40 -10.37 8.07
N ILE A 47 9.46 -10.51 7.27
CA ILE A 47 9.48 -10.05 5.86
C ILE A 47 8.47 -10.80 4.96
N ASP A 48 8.10 -12.03 5.35
CA ASP A 48 7.13 -12.86 4.64
C ASP A 48 5.68 -12.47 4.93
N ASN A 49 5.44 -11.55 5.88
CA ASN A 49 4.10 -11.06 6.15
C ASN A 49 3.65 -10.04 5.10
N SER A 50 2.36 -10.06 4.79
CA SER A 50 1.73 -9.08 3.92
C SER A 50 0.30 -8.80 4.36
N PRO A 51 -0.31 -7.67 3.96
CA PRO A 51 -1.74 -7.45 4.15
C PRO A 51 -2.56 -8.58 3.53
N ASP A 52 -3.61 -9.02 4.23
CA ASP A 52 -4.48 -10.12 3.79
C ASP A 52 -5.54 -9.63 2.79
N ILE A 53 -5.08 -9.22 1.60
CA ILE A 53 -5.96 -8.84 0.50
C ILE A 53 -6.15 -10.04 -0.45
N PRO A 54 -7.26 -10.13 -1.19
CA PRO A 54 -7.47 -11.23 -2.11
C PRO A 54 -6.66 -11.03 -3.40
N TYR A 55 -5.34 -11.27 -3.34
CA TYR A 55 -4.35 -11.11 -4.43
C TYR A 55 -4.77 -11.80 -5.74
N LYS A 56 -5.58 -12.86 -5.66
CA LYS A 56 -6.11 -13.56 -6.83
C LYS A 56 -6.98 -12.69 -7.75
N TYR A 57 -7.48 -11.55 -7.27
CA TYR A 57 -8.27 -10.60 -8.06
C TYR A 57 -7.44 -9.43 -8.60
N LEU A 58 -6.14 -9.37 -8.29
CA LEU A 58 -5.23 -8.41 -8.90
C LEU A 58 -4.98 -8.76 -10.37
N ASN A 59 -4.70 -7.73 -11.15
CA ASN A 59 -4.39 -7.78 -12.57
C ASN A 59 -3.52 -6.57 -12.95
N ASN A 60 -3.19 -6.46 -14.23
CA ASN A 60 -2.36 -5.39 -14.80
C ASN A 60 -2.91 -3.96 -14.70
N ASN A 61 -4.20 -3.78 -14.36
CA ASN A 61 -4.75 -2.45 -14.08
C ASN A 61 -4.46 -1.97 -12.66
N HIS A 62 -3.91 -2.82 -11.79
CA HIS A 62 -3.65 -2.47 -10.40
C HIS A 62 -2.25 -1.87 -10.22
N LEU A 63 -2.16 -0.90 -9.31
CA LEU A 63 -0.95 -0.35 -8.73
C LEU A 63 -0.92 -0.70 -7.24
N LEU A 64 0.12 -1.42 -6.82
CA LEU A 64 0.43 -1.63 -5.41
C LEU A 64 1.52 -0.65 -4.97
N TYR A 65 1.22 0.14 -3.95
CA TYR A 65 2.16 1.11 -3.36
C TYR A 65 2.44 0.70 -1.91
N ASP A 66 3.68 0.43 -1.57
CA ASP A 66 4.08 0.12 -0.20
C ASP A 66 4.86 1.28 0.41
N LEU A 67 4.53 1.69 1.63
CA LEU A 67 5.30 2.71 2.34
C LEU A 67 6.63 2.16 2.88
N ILE A 68 6.81 0.85 2.88
CA ILE A 68 8.04 0.18 3.28
C ILE A 68 9.10 0.36 2.18
N TYR A 69 10.32 0.74 2.59
CA TYR A 69 11.48 0.84 1.71
C TYR A 69 12.55 -0.23 2.01
N ASN A 70 12.50 -0.86 3.18
CA ASN A 70 13.40 -1.94 3.58
C ASN A 70 12.59 -3.11 4.18
N PRO A 71 12.54 -4.28 3.52
CA PRO A 71 13.18 -4.62 2.25
C PRO A 71 12.62 -3.83 1.05
N ALA A 72 13.43 -3.69 -0.01
CA ALA A 72 13.03 -2.91 -1.20
C ALA A 72 11.84 -3.51 -1.95
N LYS A 73 11.65 -4.84 -1.87
CA LYS A 73 10.51 -5.58 -2.41
C LYS A 73 9.91 -6.41 -1.27
N THR A 74 8.76 -5.99 -0.76
CA THR A 74 8.00 -6.72 0.27
C THR A 74 7.19 -7.86 -0.36
N THR A 75 6.70 -8.79 0.45
CA THR A 75 5.81 -9.87 0.00
C THR A 75 4.54 -9.33 -0.66
N PHE A 76 4.02 -8.20 -0.16
CA PHE A 76 2.89 -7.48 -0.78
C PHE A 76 3.18 -7.07 -2.22
N LEU A 77 4.35 -6.46 -2.47
CA LEU A 77 4.74 -6.05 -3.82
C LEU A 77 5.06 -7.26 -4.71
N ALA A 78 5.75 -8.27 -4.19
CA ALA A 78 6.06 -9.49 -4.94
C ALA A 78 4.80 -10.23 -5.40
N GLU A 79 3.79 -10.37 -4.55
CA GLU A 79 2.53 -11.01 -4.94
C GLU A 79 1.74 -10.19 -5.96
N GLY A 80 1.78 -8.85 -5.89
CA GLY A 80 1.19 -7.99 -6.91
C GLY A 80 1.86 -8.11 -8.27
N GLU A 81 3.19 -8.05 -8.29
CA GLU A 81 4.00 -8.19 -9.51
C GLU A 81 3.73 -9.54 -10.19
N ARG A 82 3.61 -10.62 -9.41
CA ARG A 82 3.25 -11.96 -9.91
C ARG A 82 1.86 -12.00 -10.57
N LYS A 83 0.97 -11.07 -10.24
CA LYS A 83 -0.36 -10.89 -10.84
C LYS A 83 -0.37 -9.88 -11.99
N GLY A 84 0.80 -9.33 -12.34
CA GLY A 84 0.98 -8.33 -13.38
C GLY A 84 0.69 -6.90 -12.94
N ALA A 85 0.45 -6.65 -11.65
CA ALA A 85 0.24 -5.31 -11.13
C ALA A 85 1.53 -4.48 -11.22
N THR A 86 1.38 -3.17 -11.40
CA THR A 86 2.50 -2.24 -11.24
C THR A 86 2.83 -2.11 -9.76
N ILE A 87 4.11 -2.01 -9.41
CA ILE A 87 4.55 -1.94 -8.01
C ILE A 87 5.39 -0.69 -7.77
N PHE A 88 5.29 -0.13 -6.56
CA PHE A 88 6.11 0.98 -6.13
C PHE A 88 6.35 0.91 -4.61
N ASN A 89 7.59 1.15 -4.18
CA ASN A 89 7.97 1.07 -2.76
C ASN A 89 8.12 2.47 -2.11
N GLY A 90 8.43 2.48 -0.82
CA GLY A 90 8.46 3.70 -0.02
C GLY A 90 9.72 4.56 -0.21
N GLN A 91 10.72 4.09 -0.97
CA GLN A 91 12.03 4.75 -1.01
C GLN A 91 11.91 6.18 -1.54
N LYS A 92 11.19 6.39 -2.65
CA LYS A 92 11.07 7.73 -3.23
C LYS A 92 10.32 8.69 -2.32
N MET A 93 9.32 8.18 -1.59
CA MET A 93 8.62 8.96 -0.57
C MET A 93 9.60 9.43 0.52
N LEU A 94 10.44 8.53 1.02
CA LEU A 94 11.42 8.84 2.07
C LEU A 94 12.39 9.94 1.64
N GLU A 95 12.91 9.85 0.41
CA GLU A 95 13.80 10.89 -0.17
C GLU A 95 13.11 12.26 -0.19
N LEU A 96 11.89 12.34 -0.73
CA LEU A 96 11.12 13.58 -0.83
C LEU A 96 10.75 14.16 0.55
N GLN A 97 10.47 13.30 1.53
CA GLN A 97 10.23 13.72 2.91
C GLN A 97 11.48 14.32 3.54
N ALA A 98 12.66 13.74 3.30
CA ALA A 98 13.93 14.25 3.80
C ALA A 98 14.27 15.61 3.18
N GLU A 99 14.12 15.76 1.86
CA GLU A 99 14.30 17.04 1.16
C GLU A 99 13.36 18.12 1.74
N LYS A 100 12.08 17.77 1.96
CA LYS A 100 11.12 18.73 2.52
C LYS A 100 11.42 19.11 3.96
N ALA A 101 11.87 18.17 4.78
CA ALA A 101 12.28 18.44 6.16
C ALA A 101 13.51 19.37 6.19
N TRP A 102 14.45 19.17 5.27
CA TRP A 102 15.63 20.02 5.11
C TRP A 102 15.27 21.47 4.76
N GLU A 103 14.33 21.69 3.83
CA GLU A 103 13.83 23.03 3.52
C GLU A 103 13.24 23.74 4.75
N ILE A 104 12.47 23.02 5.57
CA ILE A 104 11.84 23.56 6.78
C ILE A 104 12.87 23.95 7.82
N TRP A 105 13.93 23.14 8.01
CA TRP A 105 14.98 23.44 8.99
C TRP A 105 15.90 24.60 8.60
N ASN A 106 16.00 24.92 7.30
CA ASN A 106 16.83 26.02 6.81
C ASN A 106 16.02 27.31 6.53
N SER A 107 14.75 27.37 6.98
CA SER A 107 13.87 28.55 6.90
C SER A 107 13.71 29.22 8.27
#